data_AF-A0A4P6LR80-F1
#
_entry.id   AF-A0A4P6LR80-F1
#
_cell.length_a   1.000
_cell.length_b   1.000
_cell.length_c   1.000
_cell.angle_alpha   90.00
_cell.angle_beta   90.00
_cell.angle_gamma   90.00
#
_symmetry.space_group_name_H-M   'P 1'
#
loop_
_entity.id
_entity.type
_entity.pdbx_description
1 polymer ?
#
loop_
_entity_poly.entity_id
_entity_poly.type
_entity_poly.pdbx_seq_one_letter_code
_entity_poly.pdbx_strand_id
1 'polypeptide(L)' 'MSRATDEMKYSIREEKAVSIAKNLLQLHILTHEQIAKATELPIAKVKELAEGLTTE' A
#
# COMPACT_ATOMS: atom_id res chain seq x y z
N MET A 1 -14.97 24.97 -3.36
CA MET A 1 -13.85 24.53 -4.22
C MET A 1 -12.55 24.82 -3.51
N SER A 2 -11.74 23.80 -3.24
CA SER A 2 -10.29 23.94 -3.17
C SER A 2 -9.69 22.58 -3.55
N ARG A 3 -9.32 22.42 -4.83
CA ARG A 3 -8.69 21.20 -5.37
C ARG A 3 -7.46 20.76 -4.55
N ALA A 4 -6.79 21.71 -3.90
CA ALA A 4 -5.62 21.49 -3.05
C ALA A 4 -5.90 20.63 -1.78
N THR A 5 -7.09 20.71 -1.17
CA THR A 5 -7.36 19.96 0.07
C THR A 5 -7.71 18.49 -0.19
N ASP A 6 -8.20 18.18 -1.39
CA ASP A 6 -8.56 16.82 -1.77
C ASP A 6 -7.31 16.04 -2.22
N GLU A 7 -6.38 16.68 -2.92
CA GLU A 7 -5.08 16.11 -3.30
C GLU A 7 -4.22 15.75 -2.07
N MET A 8 -4.17 16.65 -1.07
CA MET A 8 -3.42 16.40 0.16
C MET A 8 -4.01 15.23 0.98
N LYS A 9 -5.35 15.11 1.03
CA LYS A 9 -6.02 13.99 1.71
C LYS A 9 -5.81 12.66 0.99
N TYR A 10 -5.76 12.67 -0.34
CA TYR A 10 -5.52 11.48 -1.15
C TYR A 10 -4.11 10.93 -0.92
N SER A 11 -3.10 11.81 -0.96
CA SER A 11 -1.69 11.45 -0.70
C SER A 11 -1.49 10.84 0.70
N ILE A 12 -2.11 11.40 1.75
CA ILE A 12 -2.02 10.85 3.12
C ILE A 12 -2.67 9.45 3.22
N ARG A 13 -3.76 9.20 2.49
CA ARG A 13 -4.41 7.88 2.48
C ARG A 13 -3.54 6.84 1.78
N GLU A 14 -2.92 7.21 0.67
CA GLU A 14 -2.03 6.33 -0.09
C GLU A 14 -0.78 5.96 0.71
N GLU A 15 -0.12 6.93 1.36
CA GLU A 15 1.04 6.65 2.22
C GLU A 15 0.72 5.68 3.36
N LYS A 16 -0.45 5.84 3.99
CA LYS A 16 -0.93 4.92 5.04
C LYS A 16 -1.20 3.53 4.49
N ALA A 17 -1.84 3.42 3.33
CA ALA A 17 -2.11 2.15 2.69
C ALA A 17 -0.80 1.41 2.34
N VAL A 18 0.21 2.13 1.84
CA VAL A 18 1.55 1.58 1.57
C VAL A 18 2.23 1.09 2.84
N SER A 19 2.17 1.86 3.93
CA SER A 19 2.76 1.45 5.21
C SER A 19 2.10 0.18 5.76
N ILE A 20 0.76 0.09 5.70
CA ILE A 20 0.03 -1.11 6.11
C ILE A 20 0.40 -2.31 5.23
N ALA A 21 0.47 -2.13 3.91
CA ALA A 21 0.84 -3.20 2.98
C ALA A 21 2.24 -3.75 3.28
N LYS A 22 3.24 -2.89 3.54
CA LYS A 22 4.59 -3.31 3.93
C LYS A 22 4.58 -4.14 5.21
N ASN A 23 3.87 -3.70 6.24
CA ASN A 23 3.76 -4.44 7.50
C ASN A 23 3.13 -5.82 7.28
N LEU A 24 2.05 -5.91 6.48
CA LEU A 24 1.39 -7.18 6.18
C LEU A 24 2.28 -8.13 5.37
N LEU A 25 3.07 -7.60 4.42
CA LEU A 25 4.04 -8.38 3.64
C LEU A 25 5.13 -8.97 4.54
N GLN A 26 5.68 -8.18 5.48
CA GLN A 26 6.71 -8.63 6.42
C GLN A 26 6.22 -9.72 7.38
N LEU A 27 4.93 -9.76 7.69
CA LEU A 27 4.35 -10.81 8.52
C LEU A 27 4.20 -12.15 7.77
N HIS A 28 4.27 -12.16 6.44
CA HIS A 28 4.13 -13.35 5.58
C HIS A 28 2.86 -14.20 5.84
N ILE A 29 1.80 -13.60 6.38
CA ILE A 29 0.54 -14.28 6.75
C ILE A 29 -0.56 -14.20 5.70
N LEU A 30 -0.45 -13.25 4.75
CA LEU A 30 -1.48 -12.96 3.75
C LEU A 30 -0.88 -13.04 2.34
N THR A 31 -1.70 -13.44 1.36
CA THR A 31 -1.30 -13.39 -0.04
C THR A 31 -1.32 -11.95 -0.56
N HIS A 32 -0.62 -11.68 -1.67
CA HIS A 32 -0.61 -10.36 -2.30
C HIS A 32 -2.03 -9.88 -2.69
N GLU A 33 -2.93 -10.78 -3.11
CA GLU A 33 -4.33 -10.46 -3.39
C GLU A 33 -5.10 -10.00 -2.14
N GLN A 34 -4.87 -10.68 -1.01
CA GLN A 34 -5.52 -10.34 0.26
C GLN A 34 -5.04 -8.99 0.78
N ILE A 35 -3.75 -8.71 0.65
CA ILE A 35 -3.16 -7.42 1.04
C ILE A 35 -3.71 -6.31 0.14
N ALA A 36 -3.73 -6.49 -1.19
CA ALA A 36 -4.29 -5.53 -2.14
C ALA A 36 -5.75 -5.17 -1.81
N LYS A 37 -6.56 -6.19 -1.46
CA LYS A 37 -7.94 -5.98 -1.03
C LYS A 37 -8.04 -5.24 0.31
N ALA A 38 -7.18 -5.55 1.27
CA ALA A 38 -7.20 -4.94 2.60
C ALA A 38 -6.74 -3.47 2.61
N THR A 39 -5.83 -3.10 1.71
CA THR A 39 -5.26 -1.75 1.64
C THR A 39 -5.83 -0.90 0.50
N GLU A 40 -6.75 -1.46 -0.29
CA GLU A 40 -7.28 -0.85 -1.52
C GLU A 40 -6.18 -0.45 -2.53
N LEU A 41 -5.01 -1.09 -2.46
CA LEU A 41 -3.91 -0.83 -3.38
C LEU A 41 -4.05 -1.73 -4.62
N PRO A 42 -3.59 -1.26 -5.80
CA PRO A 42 -3.44 -2.13 -6.95
C PRO A 42 -2.51 -3.31 -6.62
N ILE A 43 -2.88 -4.53 -7.05
CA ILE A 43 -2.07 -5.73 -6.82
C ILE A 43 -0.64 -5.60 -7.38
N ALA A 44 -0.47 -4.87 -8.49
CA ALA A 44 0.84 -4.57 -9.05
C ALA A 44 1.73 -3.80 -8.06
N LYS A 45 1.15 -2.83 -7.34
CA LYS A 45 1.88 -2.04 -6.33
C LYS A 45 2.28 -2.90 -5.14
N VAL A 46 1.42 -3.80 -4.70
CA VAL A 46 1.73 -4.75 -3.61
C VAL A 46 2.89 -5.67 -4.00
N LYS A 47 2.94 -6.15 -5.25
CA LYS A 47 4.05 -6.98 -5.76
C LYS A 47 5.37 -6.21 -5.81
N GLU A 48 5.36 -4.97 -6.30
CA GLU A 48 6.54 -4.09 -6.30
C GLU A 48 7.07 -3.86 -4.87
N LEU A 49 6.18 -3.64 -3.90
CA LEU A 49 6.56 -3.50 -2.49
C LEU A 49 7.15 -4.80 -1.91
N ALA A 50 6.63 -5.96 -2.29
CA ALA A 50 7.14 -7.24 -1.85
C ALA A 50 8.55 -7.52 -2.40
N GLU A 51 8.78 -7.23 -3.68
CA GLU A 51 10.10 -7.35 -4.31
C GLU A 51 11.14 -6.47 -3.61
N GLY A 52 10.79 -5.21 -3.31
CA GLY A 52 11.69 -4.28 -2.62
C GLY A 52 12.03 -4.65 -1.17
N LEU A 53 11.23 -5.50 -0.51
CA LEU A 53 11.51 -5.98 0.85
C LEU A 53 12.49 -7.16 0.89
N THR A 54 12.71 -7.84 -0.23
CA THR A 54 13.65 -9.00 -0.31
C THR A 54 15.09 -8.60 -0.56
N THR A 55 15.34 -7.33 -0.88
CA THR A 55 16.64 -6.76 -1.26
C THR A 55 17.31 -5.95 -0.15
N GLU A 56 16.74 -5.90 1.06
CA GLU A 56 17.35 -5.30 2.27
C GLU A 56 17.93 -6.34 3.23
#